data_AF-A0A7L4FM42-F1
#
_entry.id   AF-A0A7L4FM42-F1
#
_cell.length_a   1.000
_cell.length_b   1.000
_cell.length_c   1.000
_cell.angle_alpha   90.00
_cell.angle_beta   90.00
_cell.angle_gamma   90.00
#
_symmetry.space_group_name_H-M   'P 1'
#
loop_
_entity.id
_entity.type
_entity.pdbx_description
1 polymer ?
#
loop_
_entity_poly.entity_id
_entity_poly.type
_entity_poly.pdbx_seq_one_letter_code
_entity_poly.pdbx_strand_id
1 'polypeptide(L)' 'ATRIEVPPRSITAKKGETVTFRCVATYDPGLVAHGLEWRRDGRLLRETPDSDK' A
#
# COMPACT_ATOMS: atom_id res chain seq x y z
N ALA A 1 15.11 -13.79 1.29
CA ALA A 1 13.73 -14.17 1.64
C ALA A 1 12.83 -12.96 1.42
N THR A 2 11.77 -13.16 0.66
CA THR A 2 10.71 -12.18 0.42
C THR A 2 10.10 -11.74 1.74
N ARG A 3 10.07 -10.43 2.01
CA ARG A 3 9.53 -9.87 3.25
C ARG A 3 9.17 -8.40 3.11
N ILE A 4 8.29 -7.93 4.00
CA ILE A 4 8.07 -6.50 4.22
C ILE A 4 9.23 -5.98 5.07
N GLU A 5 9.95 -4.99 4.56
CA GLU A 5 11.05 -4.32 5.27
C GLU A 5 10.54 -3.11 6.05
N VAL A 6 9.60 -2.36 5.47
CA VAL A 6 8.95 -1.24 6.13
C VAL A 6 7.44 -1.47 6.08
N PRO A 7 6.81 -1.85 7.20
CA PRO A 7 5.37 -1.98 7.25
C PRO A 7 4.69 -0.61 7.29
N PRO A 8 3.45 -0.48 6.76
CA PRO A 8 2.64 0.70 7.00
C PRO A 8 2.38 0.89 8.49
N ARG A 9 2.26 2.15 8.91
CA ARG A 9 1.96 2.51 10.30
C ARG A 9 0.53 3.01 10.43
N SER A 10 -0.08 2.78 11.59
CA SER A 10 -1.35 3.40 11.94
C SER A 10 -1.20 4.91 11.99
N ILE A 11 -2.16 5.63 11.41
CA ILE A 11 -2.21 7.09 11.39
C ILE A 11 -3.61 7.50 11.87
N THR A 12 -3.66 8.44 12.81
CA THR A 12 -4.91 9.13 13.18
C THR A 12 -4.91 10.49 12.50
N ALA A 13 -5.96 10.80 11.76
CA ALA A 13 -6.10 12.04 11.00
C ALA A 13 -7.48 12.66 11.24
N LYS A 14 -7.59 13.97 11.04
CA LYS A 14 -8.86 14.68 11.11
C LYS A 14 -9.65 14.50 9.81
N LYS A 15 -10.97 14.66 9.89
CA LYS A 15 -11.83 14.65 8.71
C LYS A 15 -11.38 15.71 7.71
N GLY A 16 -11.17 15.31 6.46
CA GLY A 16 -10.72 16.18 5.37
C GLY A 16 -9.21 16.22 5.17
N GLU A 17 -8.41 15.60 6.04
CA GLU A 17 -6.97 15.47 5.83
C GLU A 17 -6.65 14.31 4.86
N THR A 18 -5.65 14.54 4.02
CA THR A 18 -5.07 13.50 3.16
C THR A 18 -4.03 12.70 3.94
N VAL A 19 -4.10 11.37 3.85
CA VAL A 19 -3.17 10.45 4.52
C VAL A 19 -2.45 9.60 3.48
N THR A 20 -1.12 9.50 3.64
CA THR A 20 -0.29 8.62 2.80
C THR A 20 0.24 7.46 3.63
N PHE A 21 -0.06 6.23 3.21
CA PHE A 21 0.55 5.02 3.76
C PHE A 21 1.73 4.59 2.89
N ARG A 22 2.82 4.14 3.53
CA ARG A 22 4.02 3.65 2.84
C ARG A 22 4.30 2.21 3.23
N CYS A 23 4.70 1.40 2.25
CA CYS A 23 5.17 0.03 2.45
C CYS A 23 6.41 -0.19 1.57
N VAL A 24 7.41 -0.90 2.09
CA VAL A 24 8.59 -1.32 1.34
C VAL A 24 8.78 -2.81 1.56
N ALA A 25 8.95 -3.56 0.48
CA ALA A 25 9.21 -5.00 0.51
C ALA A 25 10.43 -5.34 -0.33
N THR A 26 11.15 -6.38 0.08
CA THR A 26 12.14 -7.06 -0.75
C THR A 26 11.59 -8.39 -1.24
N TYR A 27 12.05 -8.80 -2.42
CA TYR A 27 11.63 -10.01 -3.10
C TYR A 27 12.82 -10.93 -3.33
N ASP A 28 12.58 -12.23 -3.33
CA ASP A 28 13.63 -13.18 -3.68
C ASP A 28 14.01 -13.04 -5.16
N PRO A 29 15.32 -13.13 -5.52
CA PRO A 29 15.80 -12.87 -6.88
C PRO A 29 15.17 -13.73 -8.00
N GLY A 30 14.52 -14.85 -7.66
CA GLY A 30 13.85 -15.74 -8.62
C GLY A 30 12.35 -15.46 -8.86
N LEU A 31 11.77 -14.48 -8.17
CA LEU A 31 10.35 -14.14 -8.32
C LEU A 31 10.11 -13.31 -9.58
N VAL A 32 9.66 -13.98 -10.65
CA VAL A 32 9.34 -13.35 -11.94
C VAL A 32 8.17 -12.36 -11.83
N ALA A 33 7.18 -12.67 -11.00
CA ALA A 33 6.03 -11.79 -10.74
C ALA A 33 5.99 -11.43 -9.25
N HIS A 34 6.07 -10.14 -8.96
CA HIS A 34 6.02 -9.62 -7.61
C HIS A 34 5.46 -8.19 -7.60
N GLY A 35 4.95 -7.77 -6.45
CA GLY A 35 4.37 -6.43 -6.29
C GLY A 35 3.73 -6.26 -4.92
N LEU A 36 3.33 -5.02 -4.63
CA LEU A 36 2.54 -4.66 -3.45
C LEU A 36 1.10 -4.42 -3.86
N GLU A 37 0.17 -4.97 -3.10
CA GLU A 37 -1.26 -4.65 -3.19
C GLU A 37 -1.74 -4.05 -1.88
N TRP A 38 -2.61 -3.04 -1.99
CA TRP A 38 -3.26 -2.44 -0.83
C TRP A 38 -4.68 -2.99 -0.71
N ARG A 39 -5.06 -3.41 0.50
CA ARG A 39 -6.40 -3.93 0.79
C ARG A 39 -7.04 -3.13 1.91
N ARG A 40 -8.34 -2.91 1.80
CA ARG A 40 -9.20 -2.37 2.88
C ARG A 40 -10.27 -3.41 3.16
N ASP A 41 -10.32 -3.89 4.40
CA ASP A 41 -11.27 -4.92 4.84
C ASP A 41 -11.26 -6.16 3.93
N GLY A 42 -10.06 -6.61 3.55
CA GLY A 42 -9.83 -7.76 2.65
C GLY A 42 -10.03 -7.47 1.16
N ARG A 43 -10.65 -6.34 0.79
CA ARG A 43 -10.91 -5.96 -0.60
C ARG A 43 -9.74 -5.19 -1.20
N LEU A 44 -9.34 -5.55 -2.42
CA LEU A 44 -8.31 -4.83 -3.18
C LEU A 44 -8.73 -3.38 -3.38
N LEU A 45 -7.88 -2.45 -2.95
CA LEU A 45 -7.99 -1.04 -3.31
C LEU A 45 -7.51 -0.89 -4.75
N ARG A 46 -8.41 -0.48 -5.63
CA ARG A 46 -8.05 -0.04 -6.96
C ARG A 46 -7.69 1.43 -6.89
N GLU A 47 -6.74 1.85 -7.71
CA GLU A 47 -6.54 3.28 -7.96
C GLU A 47 -7.88 3.87 -8.38
N THR A 48 -8.41 4.78 -7.56
CA THR A 48 -9.51 5.61 -7.98
C THR A 48 -8.92 6.71 -8.86
N PRO A 49 -9.48 6.95 -10.06
CA PRO A 49 -9.05 8.11 -10.84
C PRO A 49 -9.23 9.37 -9.98
N ASP A 50 -8.22 10.23 -10.00
CA ASP A 50 -8.28 11.53 -9.33
C ASP A 50 -9.55 12.22 -9.82
N SER A 51 -10.49 12.44 -8.90
CA SER A 51 -11.80 13.02 -9.23
C SER A 51 -11.78 14.55 -9.19
N ASP A 52 -10.58 15.16 -9.18
CA ASP A 52 -10.40 16.60 -9.27
C ASP A 52 -10.30 17.04 -10.75
N LYS A 53 -11.46 17.19 -11.38
CA LYS A 53 -11.69 18.13 -12.49
C LYS A 53 -13.08 18.74 -12.42
#